data_AF-A0AAD7UYZ9-F1
#
_entry.id   AF-A0AAD7UYZ9-F1
#
_cell.length_a   1.000
_cell.length_b   1.000
_cell.length_c   1.000
_cell.angle_alpha   90.00
_cell.angle_beta   90.00
_cell.angle_gamma   90.00
#
_symmetry.space_group_name_H-M   'P 1'
#
loop_
_entity.id
_entity.type
_entity.pdbx_description
1 polymer ?
#
loop_
_entity_poly.entity_id
_entity_poly.type
_entity_poly.pdbx_seq_one_letter_code
_entity_poly.pdbx_strand_id
1 'polypeptide(L)'
;MHDDLEQGGGVEARQQQPLLRDSTNKRNVIWTTLIWIWRICIFAVTGSSSVAVTRFILEHIFGTTMARWLYYVLFFFLELVVYTVMIVSIGTILGQHRFFFNVAVKMWGWMLPARYCTSYR
;
A
#
# COMPACT_ATOMS: atom_id res chain seq x y z
N MET A 1 31.68 52.94 -4.33
CA MET A 1 30.70 52.58 -5.38
C MET A 1 30.72 51.08 -5.68
N HIS A 2 31.03 50.21 -4.70
CA HIS A 2 31.09 48.76 -4.90
C HIS A 2 30.16 47.96 -3.95
N ASP A 3 29.48 48.63 -3.01
CA ASP A 3 28.78 47.99 -1.89
C ASP A 3 27.26 47.77 -2.13
N ASP A 4 26.69 48.36 -3.18
CA ASP A 4 25.24 48.30 -3.45
C ASP A 4 24.80 47.01 -4.20
N LEU A 5 25.75 46.25 -4.77
CA LEU A 5 25.44 45.01 -5.53
C LEU A 5 25.33 43.76 -4.63
N GLU A 6 25.91 43.76 -3.43
CA GLU A 6 25.82 42.62 -2.51
C GLU A 6 24.49 42.58 -1.74
N GLN A 7 23.88 43.73 -1.46
CA GLN A 7 22.60 43.79 -0.73
C GLN A 7 21.39 43.32 -1.56
N GLY A 8 21.44 43.42 -2.90
CA GLY A 8 20.37 42.95 -3.78
C GLY A 8 20.23 41.41 -3.82
N GLY A 9 21.36 40.70 -3.83
CA GLY A 9 21.36 39.22 -3.92
C GLY A 9 20.83 38.51 -2.67
N GLY A 10 21.02 39.11 -1.49
CA GLY A 10 20.57 38.53 -0.21
C GLY A 10 19.06 38.60 0.01
N VAL A 11 18.41 39.67 -0.45
CA VAL A 11 16.95 39.87 -0.27
C VAL A 11 16.15 38.98 -1.22
N GLU A 12 16.61 38.83 -2.47
CA GLU A 12 15.99 37.97 -3.48
C GLU A 12 16.10 36.49 -3.11
N ALA A 13 17.27 36.05 -2.62
CA ALA A 13 17.47 34.68 -2.13
C ALA A 13 16.57 34.34 -0.93
N ARG A 14 16.30 35.31 -0.05
CA ARG A 14 15.40 35.13 1.11
C ARG A 14 13.92 35.16 0.73
N GLN A 15 13.54 35.95 -0.29
CA GLN A 15 12.17 35.97 -0.83
C GLN A 15 11.85 34.78 -1.74
N GLN A 16 12.84 34.18 -2.42
CA GLN A 16 12.63 33.02 -3.27
C GLN A 16 12.50 31.71 -2.46
N GLN A 17 13.10 31.64 -1.27
CA GLN A 17 12.94 30.49 -0.37
C GLN A 17 11.47 30.11 -0.06
N PRO A 18 10.56 31.03 0.33
CA PRO A 18 9.17 30.66 0.60
C PRO A 18 8.40 30.19 -0.65
N LEU A 19 8.71 30.74 -1.83
CA LEU A 19 8.05 30.38 -3.09
C LEU A 19 8.49 28.99 -3.61
N LEU A 20 9.78 28.68 -3.51
CA LEU A 20 10.31 27.35 -3.84
C LEU A 20 9.88 26.29 -2.81
N ARG A 21 9.76 26.67 -1.54
CA ARG A 21 9.23 25.81 -0.46
C ARG A 21 7.76 25.46 -0.70
N ASP A 22 6.90 26.43 -1.07
CA ASP A 22 5.48 26.19 -1.34
C ASP A 22 5.26 25.29 -2.57
N SER A 23 5.98 25.57 -3.67
CA SER A 23 5.90 24.75 -4.89
C SER A 23 6.39 23.32 -4.66
N THR A 24 7.48 23.14 -3.90
CA THR A 24 7.97 21.80 -3.54
C THR A 24 7.01 21.08 -2.60
N ASN A 25 6.47 21.76 -1.58
CA ASN A 25 5.51 21.17 -0.64
C ASN A 25 4.23 20.72 -1.35
N LYS A 26 3.64 21.57 -2.21
CA LYS A 26 2.45 21.21 -2.99
C LYS A 26 2.71 20.02 -3.91
N ARG A 27 3.85 19.98 -4.61
CA ARG A 27 4.21 18.81 -5.43
C ARG A 27 4.33 17.55 -4.58
N ASN A 28 4.98 17.60 -3.43
CA ASN A 28 5.17 16.43 -2.56
C ASN A 28 3.84 15.90 -2.01
N VAL A 29 2.90 16.78 -1.65
CA VAL A 29 1.56 16.39 -1.21
C VAL A 29 0.77 15.77 -2.36
N ILE A 30 0.81 16.34 -3.56
CA ILE A 30 0.12 15.81 -4.74
C ILE A 30 0.67 14.41 -5.08
N TRP A 31 1.99 14.26 -5.18
CA TRP A 31 2.63 12.98 -5.47
C TRP A 31 2.29 11.91 -4.43
N THR A 32 2.34 12.26 -3.14
CA THR A 32 2.00 11.33 -2.06
C THR A 32 0.52 10.92 -2.13
N THR A 33 -0.37 11.85 -2.41
CA THR A 33 -1.81 11.59 -2.55
C THR A 33 -2.10 10.63 -3.70
N LEU A 34 -1.44 10.82 -4.85
CA LEU A 34 -1.57 9.91 -5.99
C LEU A 34 -1.12 8.48 -5.65
N ILE A 35 -0.03 8.33 -4.90
CA ILE A 35 0.47 7.02 -4.44
C ILE A 35 -0.55 6.33 -3.52
N TRP A 36 -1.18 7.08 -2.60
CA TRP A 36 -2.21 6.52 -1.72
C TRP A 36 -3.47 6.08 -2.48
N ILE A 37 -3.95 6.90 -3.42
CA ILE A 37 -5.09 6.57 -4.27
C ILE A 37 -4.82 5.28 -5.06
N TRP A 38 -3.62 5.19 -5.67
CA TRP A 38 -3.19 4.01 -6.43
C TRP A 38 -3.25 2.72 -5.58
N ARG A 39 -2.76 2.77 -4.34
CA ARG A 39 -2.80 1.64 -3.41
C ARG A 39 -4.23 1.23 -3.07
N ILE A 40 -5.11 2.20 -2.80
CA ILE A 40 -6.51 1.92 -2.48
C ILE A 40 -7.21 1.25 -3.67
N CYS A 41 -6.96 1.70 -4.90
CA CYS A 41 -7.47 1.04 -6.10
C CYS A 41 -7.02 -0.42 -6.19
N ILE A 42 -5.73 -0.70 -5.95
CA ILE A 42 -5.21 -2.08 -5.94
C ILE A 42 -5.89 -2.91 -4.85
N PHE A 43 -6.06 -2.37 -3.65
CA PHE A 43 -6.76 -3.03 -2.55
C PHE A 43 -8.21 -3.33 -2.90
N ALA A 44 -8.91 -2.41 -3.56
CA ALA A 44 -10.30 -2.58 -3.96
C ALA A 44 -10.44 -3.68 -5.03
N VAL A 45 -9.59 -3.66 -6.07
CA VAL A 45 -9.58 -4.68 -7.12
C VAL A 45 -9.19 -6.05 -6.56
N THR A 46 -8.17 -6.11 -5.70
CA THR A 46 -7.71 -7.36 -5.09
C THR A 46 -8.76 -7.93 -4.14
N GLY A 47 -9.38 -7.09 -3.30
CA GLY A 47 -10.45 -7.51 -2.38
C GLY A 47 -11.66 -8.06 -3.11
N SER A 48 -12.14 -7.38 -4.15
CA SER A 48 -13.27 -7.85 -4.95
C SER A 48 -12.94 -9.12 -5.75
N SER A 49 -11.72 -9.22 -6.28
CA SER A 49 -11.27 -10.39 -7.02
C SER A 49 -11.05 -11.62 -6.12
N SER A 50 -10.58 -11.42 -4.89
CA SER A 50 -10.33 -12.51 -3.94
C SER A 50 -11.59 -13.32 -3.62
N VAL A 51 -12.73 -12.64 -3.39
CA VAL A 51 -14.03 -13.28 -3.15
C VAL A 51 -14.45 -14.16 -4.34
N ALA A 52 -14.25 -13.68 -5.57
CA ALA A 52 -14.61 -14.42 -6.77
C ALA A 52 -13.74 -15.68 -6.94
N VAL A 53 -12.43 -15.55 -6.70
CA VAL A 53 -11.48 -16.68 -6.75
C VAL A 53 -11.79 -17.68 -5.64
N THR A 54 -12.03 -17.23 -4.42
CA THR A 54 -12.36 -18.07 -3.27
C THR A 54 -13.66 -18.83 -3.53
N ARG A 55 -14.70 -18.19 -4.09
CA ARG A 55 -15.94 -18.89 -4.49
C ARG A 55 -15.70 -19.95 -5.56
N PHE A 56 -14.89 -19.63 -6.58
CA PHE A 56 -14.55 -20.58 -7.63
C PHE A 56 -13.81 -21.80 -7.07
N ILE A 57 -12.84 -21.60 -6.16
CA ILE A 57 -12.10 -22.68 -5.53
C ILE A 57 -13.01 -23.53 -4.62
N LEU A 58 -13.89 -22.91 -3.83
CA LEU A 58 -14.83 -23.63 -2.97
C LEU A 58 -15.78 -24.51 -3.79
N GLU A 59 -16.33 -23.97 -4.88
CA GLU A 59 -17.25 -24.72 -5.74
C GLU A 59 -16.54 -25.87 -6.47
N HIS A 60 -15.29 -25.64 -6.94
CA HIS A 60 -14.53 -26.64 -7.68
C HIS A 60 -13.95 -27.76 -6.80
N ILE A 61 -13.53 -27.45 -5.57
CA ILE A 61 -12.88 -28.43 -4.67
C ILE A 61 -13.88 -29.13 -3.74
N PHE A 62 -14.85 -28.41 -3.16
CA PHE A 62 -15.71 -28.95 -2.10
C PHE A 62 -17.09 -29.42 -2.59
N GLY A 63 -17.52 -29.00 -3.79
CA GLY A 63 -18.83 -29.34 -4.32
C GLY A 63 -19.99 -28.70 -3.54
N THR A 64 -21.20 -28.74 -4.11
CA THR A 64 -22.39 -28.04 -3.60
C THR A 64 -23.01 -28.64 -2.33
N THR A 65 -22.48 -29.75 -1.84
CA THR A 65 -23.07 -30.58 -0.76
C THR A 65 -22.45 -30.37 0.61
N MET A 66 -21.83 -29.21 0.87
CA MET A 66 -21.29 -28.87 2.19
C MET A 66 -22.33 -28.20 3.10
N ALA A 67 -22.20 -28.46 4.41
CA ALA A 67 -22.98 -27.76 5.43
C ALA A 67 -22.69 -26.24 5.37
N ARG A 68 -23.74 -25.42 5.40
CA ARG A 68 -23.66 -23.97 5.18
C ARG A 68 -22.73 -23.26 6.17
N TRP A 69 -22.61 -23.74 7.41
CA TRP A 69 -21.67 -23.22 8.39
C TRP A 69 -20.21 -23.55 8.04
N LEU A 70 -19.94 -24.79 7.61
CA LEU A 70 -18.60 -25.21 7.20
C LEU A 70 -18.12 -24.41 5.97
N TYR A 71 -19.03 -24.12 5.04
CA TYR A 71 -18.75 -23.25 3.89
C TYR A 71 -18.20 -21.89 4.32
N TYR A 72 -18.83 -21.21 5.28
CA TYR A 72 -18.36 -19.89 5.73
C TYR A 72 -17.04 -19.94 6.49
N VAL A 73 -16.84 -20.95 7.33
CA VAL A 73 -15.56 -21.14 8.04
C VAL A 73 -14.43 -21.35 7.04
N LEU A 74 -14.65 -22.24 6.07
CA LEU A 74 -13.65 -22.55 5.06
C LEU A 74 -13.40 -21.37 4.13
N PHE A 75 -14.45 -20.66 3.74
CA PHE A 75 -14.36 -19.42 2.98
C PHE A 75 -13.47 -18.40 3.70
N PHE A 76 -13.67 -18.19 5.00
CA PHE A 76 -12.87 -17.23 5.77
C PHE A 76 -11.39 -17.63 5.85
N PHE A 77 -11.09 -18.90 6.12
CA PHE A 77 -9.71 -19.40 6.14
C PHE A 77 -9.04 -19.31 4.78
N LEU A 78 -9.75 -19.71 3.71
CA LEU A 78 -9.20 -19.71 2.37
C LEU A 78 -9.00 -18.28 1.87
N GLU A 79 -9.95 -17.39 2.12
CA GLU A 79 -9.82 -15.96 1.83
C GLU A 79 -8.60 -15.38 2.52
N LEU A 80 -8.36 -15.71 3.81
CA LEU A 80 -7.18 -15.24 4.55
C LEU A 80 -5.88 -15.61 3.83
N VAL A 81 -5.76 -16.86 3.36
CA VAL A 81 -4.56 -17.36 2.69
C VAL A 81 -4.44 -16.81 1.27
N VAL A 82 -5.50 -16.92 0.46
CA VAL A 82 -5.54 -16.49 -0.95
C VAL A 82 -5.31 -14.98 -1.06
N TYR A 83 -5.98 -14.19 -0.22
CA TYR A 83 -5.82 -12.74 -0.19
C TYR A 83 -4.38 -12.34 0.15
N THR A 84 -3.77 -13.00 1.14
CA THR A 84 -2.37 -12.75 1.52
C THR A 84 -1.42 -13.03 0.35
N VAL A 85 -1.61 -14.15 -0.36
CA VAL A 85 -0.79 -14.50 -1.54
C VAL A 85 -1.02 -13.52 -2.69
N MET A 86 -2.26 -13.11 -2.94
CA MET A 86 -2.61 -12.15 -3.99
C MET A 86 -1.97 -10.78 -3.75
N ILE A 87 -2.03 -10.26 -2.52
CA ILE A 87 -1.41 -8.99 -2.16
C ILE A 87 0.11 -9.02 -2.37
N VAL A 88 0.77 -10.10 -1.96
CA VAL A 88 2.22 -10.24 -2.16
C VAL A 88 2.56 -10.34 -3.64
N SER A 89 1.79 -11.11 -4.41
CA SER A 89 2.01 -11.30 -5.85
C SER A 89 1.83 -10.00 -6.63
N ILE A 90 0.71 -9.30 -6.42
CA ILE A 90 0.41 -8.02 -7.08
C ILE A 90 1.40 -6.94 -6.64
N GLY A 91 1.76 -6.91 -5.35
CA GLY A 91 2.79 -6.02 -4.84
C GLY A 91 4.17 -6.26 -5.45
N THR A 92 4.50 -7.51 -5.78
CA THR A 92 5.73 -7.88 -6.48
C THR A 92 5.76 -7.38 -7.91
N ILE A 93 4.66 -7.57 -8.64
CA ILE A 93 4.52 -7.14 -10.06
C ILE A 93 4.63 -5.61 -10.18
N LEU A 94 4.08 -4.88 -9.21
CA LEU A 94 4.06 -3.41 -9.22
C LEU A 94 5.32 -2.76 -8.63
N GLY A 95 6.36 -3.54 -8.28
CA GLY A 95 7.61 -3.03 -7.71
C GLY A 95 7.50 -2.47 -6.29
N GLN A 96 6.33 -2.61 -5.64
CA GLN A 96 6.07 -2.17 -4.26
C GLN A 96 6.11 -3.33 -3.25
N HIS A 97 6.88 -4.38 -3.54
CA HIS A 97 6.94 -5.62 -2.77
C HIS A 97 7.14 -5.38 -1.26
N ARG A 98 8.02 -4.44 -0.87
CA ARG A 98 8.31 -4.14 0.53
C ARG A 98 7.09 -3.68 1.34
N PHE A 99 6.24 -2.85 0.73
CA PHE A 99 5.05 -2.36 1.42
C PHE A 99 4.02 -3.47 1.62
N PHE A 100 3.71 -4.19 0.54
CA PHE A 100 2.69 -5.23 0.57
C PHE A 100 3.12 -6.45 1.39
N PHE A 101 4.40 -6.80 1.37
CA PHE A 101 4.96 -7.82 2.27
C PHE A 101 4.81 -7.41 3.74
N ASN A 102 5.04 -6.14 4.08
CA ASN A 102 4.82 -5.66 5.45
C ASN A 102 3.34 -5.72 5.86
N VAL A 103 2.41 -5.43 4.93
CA VAL A 103 0.97 -5.61 5.18
C VAL A 103 0.64 -7.09 5.41
N ALA A 104 1.13 -7.98 4.55
CA ALA A 104 0.93 -9.43 4.68
C ALA A 104 1.48 -9.98 6.01
N VAL A 105 2.70 -9.60 6.38
CA VAL A 105 3.32 -9.97 7.67
C VAL A 105 2.55 -9.40 8.85
N LYS A 106 2.01 -8.17 8.75
CA LYS A 106 1.19 -7.56 9.80
C LYS A 106 -0.14 -8.28 9.98
N MET A 107 -0.76 -8.76 8.88
CA MET A 107 -1.96 -9.61 8.92
C MET A 107 -1.67 -10.97 9.55
N TRP A 108 -0.51 -11.54 9.26
CA TRP A 108 -0.07 -12.81 9.82
C TRP A 108 0.70 -12.68 11.14
N GLY A 109 0.74 -11.48 11.73
CA GLY A 109 1.49 -11.18 12.96
C GLY A 109 0.97 -11.92 14.19
N TRP A 110 -0.22 -12.51 14.11
CA TRP A 110 -0.74 -13.44 15.11
C TRP A 110 -0.06 -14.82 15.05
N MET A 111 0.38 -15.27 13.86
CA MET A 111 0.91 -16.61 13.64
C MET A 111 2.44 -16.63 13.39
N LEU A 112 3.05 -15.51 13.03
CA LEU A 112 4.51 -15.37 12.94
C LEU A 112 5.07 -14.66 14.19
N PRO A 113 6.11 -15.20 14.87
CA PRO A 113 6.74 -14.54 16.01
C PRO A 113 7.28 -13.16 15.60
N ALA A 114 7.08 -12.17 16.48
CA ALA A 114 7.23 -10.72 16.29
C ALA A 114 8.65 -10.19 15.95
N ARG A 115 9.48 -10.97 15.25
CA ARG A 115 10.90 -10.70 14.98
C ARG A 115 11.16 -9.85 13.72
N TYR A 116 10.13 -9.46 12.97
CA TYR A 116 10.29 -8.66 11.73
C TYR A 116 9.79 -7.22 11.86
N CYS A 117 9.84 -6.64 13.06
CA CYS A 117 9.70 -5.21 13.26
C CYS A 117 10.96 -4.51 12.73
N THR A 118 11.09 -4.41 11.41
CA THR A 118 12.20 -3.72 10.78
C THR A 118 11.87 -2.24 10.76
N SER A 119 12.33 -1.55 11.80
CA SER A 119 12.56 -0.10 11.81
C SER A 119 13.28 0.30 10.53
N TYR A 120 12.70 1.17 9.69
CA TYR A 120 13.50 2.02 8.80
C TYR A 120 12.77 3.34 8.52
N ARG A 121 13.54 4.41 8.75
CA ARG A 121 13.27 5.83 8.62
C ARG A 121 13.08 6.28 7.18
#